data_AF-A0A424RTS7-F1
#
_entry.id   AF-A0A424RTS7-F1
#
_cell.length_a   1.000
_cell.length_b   1.000
_cell.length_c   1.000
_cell.angle_alpha   90.00
_cell.angle_beta   90.00
_cell.angle_gamma   90.00
#
_symmetry.space_group_name_H-M   'P 1'
#
loop_
_entity.id
_entity.type
_entity.pdbx_description
1 polymer ?
#
loop_
_entity_poly.entity_id
_entity_poly.type
_entity_poly.pdbx_seq_one_letter_code
_entity_poly.pdbx_strand_id
1 'polypeptide(L)'
;MKLLKIFSYNLIFFFLFILIIEIIFGFWFDKNNLGPYMREHRMKKIDYTMKIDDIRYDYTYKRNYHGFIGEEIKLDKIKAIMVGGSTTDERYKPENFRIAGILNKKLLEKKIDLKIISAGIEGQSTIGHLNNFKVWFPKLENFQPKIIIFYVGINDHLTPVKEMKNLMSSDGMVKNPKKTDVIKDYLKSSSIFYDLARKIKHRYYTSGKTRIVYDFNENINNLYKNKSFDFLSYNDALSKYNLNELLNRHQERINYYLSNIDKLNNATKRIGATPIFINQLMSGGNNNEALFALNYSLIKHCQKNNYNCIDLAKKLMGKKDFWWDGIHTTIKGSNEISNMIFPELYDFILEIDLN
;
A
#
# COMPACT_ATOMS: atom_id res chain seq x y z
N MET A 1 -7.44 9.07 -60.79
CA MET A 1 -8.65 9.24 -59.94
C MET A 1 -9.31 7.93 -59.53
N LYS A 2 -9.54 6.95 -60.43
CA LYS A 2 -10.22 5.67 -60.10
C LYS A 2 -9.44 4.79 -59.10
N LEU A 3 -8.12 4.65 -59.30
CA LEU A 3 -7.23 3.94 -58.36
C LEU A 3 -7.20 4.58 -56.97
N LEU A 4 -7.14 5.91 -56.90
CA LEU A 4 -7.19 6.64 -55.63
C LEU A 4 -8.50 6.35 -54.89
N LYS A 5 -9.65 6.35 -55.60
CA LYS A 5 -10.95 6.01 -55.00
C LYS A 5 -10.97 4.58 -54.44
N ILE A 6 -10.50 3.59 -55.20
CA ILE A 6 -10.44 2.20 -54.75
C ILE A 6 -9.56 2.07 -53.50
N PHE A 7 -8.38 2.70 -53.53
CA PHE A 7 -7.48 2.73 -52.37
C PHE A 7 -8.15 3.37 -51.15
N SER A 8 -8.80 4.52 -51.32
CA SER A 8 -9.52 5.20 -50.24
C SER A 8 -10.65 4.34 -49.67
N TYR A 9 -11.46 3.66 -50.50
CA TYR A 9 -12.51 2.77 -50.00
C TYR A 9 -11.94 1.60 -49.21
N ASN A 10 -10.90 0.93 -49.73
CA ASN A 10 -10.26 -0.17 -49.02
C ASN A 10 -9.66 0.28 -47.68
N LEU A 11 -9.05 1.47 -47.63
CA LEU A 11 -8.52 2.04 -46.40
C LEU A 11 -9.63 2.34 -45.38
N ILE A 12 -10.76 2.88 -45.82
CA ILE A 12 -11.93 3.12 -44.96
C ILE A 12 -12.48 1.79 -44.42
N PHE A 13 -12.69 0.78 -45.28
CA PHE A 13 -13.17 -0.53 -44.83
C PHE A 13 -12.21 -1.19 -43.86
N PHE A 14 -10.90 -1.08 -44.10
CA PHE A 14 -9.88 -1.58 -43.19
C PHE A 14 -9.97 -0.92 -41.80
N PHE A 15 -10.07 0.40 -41.73
CA PHE A 15 -10.21 1.11 -40.44
C PHE A 15 -11.56 0.83 -39.77
N LEU A 16 -12.64 0.69 -40.53
CA LEU A 16 -13.95 0.31 -39.99
C LEU A 16 -13.88 -1.09 -39.36
N PHE A 17 -13.21 -2.03 -40.02
CA PHE A 17 -13.01 -3.37 -39.50
C PHE A 17 -12.18 -3.39 -38.21
N ILE A 18 -11.08 -2.63 -38.17
CA ILE A 18 -10.29 -2.42 -36.94
C ILE A 18 -11.16 -1.85 -35.82
N LEU A 19 -11.99 -0.85 -36.12
CA LEU A 19 -12.88 -0.23 -35.15
C LEU A 19 -13.91 -1.24 -34.60
N ILE A 20 -14.48 -2.09 -35.46
CA ILE A 20 -15.40 -3.15 -35.04
C ILE A 20 -14.70 -4.12 -34.09
N ILE A 21 -13.49 -4.58 -34.42
CA ILE A 21 -12.70 -5.44 -33.52
C ILE A 21 -12.46 -4.74 -32.19
N GLU A 22 -12.07 -3.47 -32.23
CA GLU A 22 -11.77 -2.69 -31.04
C GLU A 22 -12.99 -2.50 -30.14
N ILE A 23 -14.19 -2.31 -30.71
CA ILE A 23 -15.46 -2.18 -29.98
C ILE A 23 -15.90 -3.52 -29.38
N ILE A 24 -15.81 -4.62 -30.14
CA ILE A 24 -16.29 -5.94 -29.72
C ILE A 24 -15.34 -6.58 -28.69
N PHE A 25 -14.03 -6.51 -28.92
CA PHE A 25 -13.02 -7.19 -28.11
C PHE A 25 -12.27 -6.26 -27.14
N GLY A 26 -12.42 -4.95 -27.30
CA GLY A 26 -11.91 -3.98 -26.33
C GLY A 26 -12.77 -3.91 -25.06
N PHE A 27 -12.17 -3.37 -24.02
CA PHE A 27 -12.75 -3.23 -22.68
C PHE A 27 -13.47 -1.89 -22.49
N TRP A 28 -14.04 -1.32 -23.56
CA TRP A 28 -14.66 0.02 -23.56
C TRP A 28 -15.92 0.10 -22.69
N PHE A 29 -16.63 -1.02 -22.56
CA PHE A 29 -17.88 -1.11 -21.79
C PHE A 29 -17.74 -2.04 -20.58
N ASP A 30 -16.53 -2.47 -20.25
CA ASP A 30 -16.27 -3.31 -19.09
C ASP A 30 -16.35 -2.46 -17.80
N LYS A 31 -17.40 -2.67 -17.01
CA LYS A 31 -17.62 -2.02 -15.71
C LYS A 31 -16.47 -2.26 -14.72
N ASN A 32 -15.78 -3.39 -14.84
CA ASN A 32 -14.69 -3.81 -13.98
C ASN A 32 -13.32 -3.33 -14.47
N ASN A 33 -13.28 -2.66 -15.63
CA ASN A 33 -12.04 -2.06 -16.10
C ASN A 33 -11.57 -0.99 -15.10
N LEU A 34 -10.36 -1.21 -14.60
CA LEU A 34 -9.68 -0.26 -13.73
C LEU A 34 -9.39 1.05 -14.46
N GLY A 35 -9.36 1.07 -15.79
CA GLY A 35 -9.28 2.30 -16.56
C GLY A 35 -8.03 3.12 -16.18
N PRO A 36 -8.21 4.39 -15.76
CA PRO A 36 -7.13 5.25 -15.28
C PRO A 36 -6.71 4.98 -13.83
N TYR A 37 -7.40 4.09 -13.12
CA TYR A 37 -7.14 3.78 -11.72
C TYR A 37 -6.11 2.65 -11.60
N MET A 38 -5.30 2.72 -10.54
CA MET A 38 -4.23 1.77 -10.23
C MET A 38 -3.23 1.55 -11.37
N ARG A 39 -3.14 2.48 -12.34
CA ARG A 39 -2.32 2.30 -13.55
C ARG A 39 -0.84 2.09 -13.21
N GLU A 40 -0.35 2.87 -12.25
CA GLU A 40 1.02 2.79 -11.73
C GLU A 40 1.20 1.63 -10.74
N HIS A 41 0.14 0.94 -10.32
CA HIS A 41 0.20 -0.01 -9.21
C HIS A 41 -0.36 -1.39 -9.56
N ARG A 42 -0.52 -1.73 -10.85
CA ARG A 42 -1.01 -3.05 -11.27
C ARG A 42 -0.18 -3.65 -12.38
N MET A 43 -0.17 -4.99 -12.47
CA MET A 43 0.61 -5.74 -13.45
C MET A 43 2.10 -5.33 -13.46
N LYS A 44 2.66 -5.06 -12.28
CA LYS A 44 4.08 -4.73 -12.13
C LYS A 44 4.88 -6.00 -11.98
N LYS A 45 6.03 -6.04 -12.65
CA LYS A 45 7.06 -7.06 -12.48
C LYS A 45 8.41 -6.35 -12.55
N ILE A 46 9.09 -6.25 -11.40
CA ILE A 46 10.35 -5.53 -11.26
C ILE A 46 11.33 -6.45 -10.56
N ASP A 47 12.51 -6.65 -11.16
CA ASP A 47 13.56 -7.45 -10.57
C ASP A 47 14.45 -6.56 -9.69
N TYR A 48 14.53 -6.92 -8.41
CA TYR A 48 15.32 -6.23 -7.40
C TYR A 48 16.44 -7.14 -6.89
N THR A 49 17.50 -6.49 -6.43
CA THR A 49 18.53 -7.07 -5.57
C THR A 49 18.51 -6.32 -4.25
N MET A 50 18.33 -7.01 -3.14
CA MET A 50 18.55 -6.47 -1.79
C MET A 50 19.88 -7.01 -1.24
N LYS A 51 20.70 -6.13 -0.65
CA LYS A 51 21.90 -6.52 0.10
C LYS A 51 21.77 -6.10 1.56
N ILE A 52 22.08 -7.00 2.47
CA ILE A 52 22.14 -6.75 3.91
C ILE A 52 23.03 -7.80 4.56
N ASP A 53 23.85 -7.41 5.54
CA ASP A 53 24.80 -8.29 6.24
C ASP A 53 25.65 -9.14 5.26
N ASP A 54 26.14 -8.53 4.17
CA ASP A 54 26.90 -9.18 3.06
C ASP A 54 26.15 -10.28 2.29
N ILE A 55 24.87 -10.49 2.58
CA ILE A 55 24.01 -11.43 1.87
C ILE A 55 23.27 -10.71 0.74
N ARG A 56 23.31 -11.30 -0.45
CA ARG A 56 22.58 -10.85 -1.64
C ARG A 56 21.28 -11.65 -1.82
N TYR A 57 20.17 -10.94 -1.95
CA TYR A 57 18.85 -11.51 -2.25
C TYR A 57 18.34 -10.97 -3.57
N ASP A 58 18.24 -11.85 -4.58
CA ASP A 58 17.63 -11.53 -5.86
C ASP A 58 16.19 -12.02 -5.89
N TYR A 59 15.25 -11.14 -6.22
CA TYR A 59 13.83 -11.46 -6.23
C TYR A 59 13.06 -10.57 -7.22
N THR A 60 11.87 -11.02 -7.57
CA THR A 60 10.96 -10.25 -8.42
C THR A 60 9.81 -9.72 -7.57
N TYR A 61 9.71 -8.39 -7.48
CA TYR A 61 8.52 -7.73 -6.96
C TYR A 61 7.40 -7.80 -7.99
N LYS A 62 6.22 -8.26 -7.55
CA LYS A 62 5.04 -8.38 -8.40
C LYS A 62 3.85 -7.65 -7.81
N ARG A 63 3.06 -7.05 -8.69
CA ARG A 63 1.66 -6.72 -8.42
C ARG A 63 0.78 -7.34 -9.47
N ASN A 64 -0.32 -7.91 -9.02
CA ASN A 64 -1.28 -8.58 -9.88
C ASN A 64 -2.15 -7.59 -10.66
N TYR A 65 -3.06 -8.11 -11.50
CA TYR A 65 -3.96 -7.31 -12.32
C TYR A 65 -4.83 -6.36 -11.49
N HIS A 66 -5.26 -6.81 -10.31
CA HIS A 66 -6.10 -6.07 -9.39
C HIS A 66 -5.34 -5.04 -8.54
N GLY A 67 -4.01 -5.01 -8.61
CA GLY A 67 -3.16 -4.03 -7.93
C GLY A 67 -2.65 -4.46 -6.56
N PHE A 68 -2.98 -5.68 -6.12
CA PHE A 68 -2.44 -6.28 -4.90
C PHE A 68 -1.01 -6.76 -5.13
N ILE A 69 -0.22 -6.81 -4.06
CA ILE A 69 1.15 -7.29 -4.07
C ILE A 69 1.16 -8.81 -4.01
N GLY A 70 1.89 -9.44 -4.93
CA GLY A 70 1.98 -10.89 -5.08
C GLY A 70 1.48 -11.40 -6.43
N GLU A 71 1.24 -12.71 -6.51
CA GLU A 71 0.73 -13.37 -7.71
C GLU A 71 -0.76 -13.04 -7.96
N GLU A 72 -1.24 -13.44 -9.14
CA GLU A 72 -2.66 -13.41 -9.46
C GLU A 72 -3.46 -14.28 -8.49
N ILE A 73 -4.55 -13.71 -7.96
CA ILE A 73 -5.45 -14.37 -7.01
C ILE A 73 -6.88 -13.95 -7.35
N LYS A 74 -7.81 -14.91 -7.26
CA LYS A 74 -9.24 -14.61 -7.43
C LYS A 74 -9.72 -13.73 -6.28
N LEU A 75 -10.48 -12.69 -6.60
CA LEU A 75 -10.92 -11.68 -5.64
C LEU A 75 -11.75 -12.25 -4.47
N ASP A 76 -12.57 -13.27 -4.73
CA ASP A 76 -13.41 -13.97 -3.75
C ASP A 76 -12.60 -14.79 -2.72
N LYS A 77 -11.34 -15.09 -3.03
CA LYS A 77 -10.38 -15.75 -2.13
C LYS A 77 -9.61 -14.77 -1.24
N ILE A 78 -9.68 -13.47 -1.51
CA ILE A 78 -9.00 -12.48 -0.67
C ILE A 78 -9.87 -12.19 0.56
N LYS A 79 -9.60 -12.88 1.67
CA LYS A 79 -10.32 -12.70 2.94
C LYS A 79 -9.70 -11.63 3.86
N ALA A 80 -8.41 -11.37 3.75
CA ALA A 80 -7.74 -10.34 4.53
C ALA A 80 -6.80 -9.51 3.66
N ILE A 81 -6.82 -8.19 3.85
CA ILE A 81 -5.86 -7.27 3.24
C ILE A 81 -5.15 -6.41 4.29
N MET A 82 -3.91 -6.05 4.00
CA MET A 82 -3.16 -5.04 4.77
C MET A 82 -2.99 -3.78 3.92
N VAL A 83 -3.59 -2.68 4.36
CA VAL A 83 -3.59 -1.36 3.71
C VAL A 83 -2.63 -0.44 4.45
N GLY A 84 -1.80 0.27 3.70
CA GLY A 84 -0.84 1.21 4.27
C GLY A 84 -0.01 1.90 3.21
N GLY A 85 1.01 2.62 3.66
CA GLY A 85 1.97 3.31 2.82
C GLY A 85 3.04 2.40 2.21
N SER A 86 4.21 2.98 1.92
CA SER A 86 5.41 2.27 1.49
C SER A 86 5.93 1.26 2.52
N THR A 87 5.68 1.49 3.81
CA THR A 87 6.00 0.58 4.92
C THR A 87 5.10 -0.66 4.96
N THR A 88 4.01 -0.70 4.18
CA THR A 88 3.19 -1.90 3.93
C THR A 88 3.48 -2.53 2.57
N ASP A 89 3.90 -1.73 1.59
CA ASP A 89 4.33 -2.22 0.27
C ASP A 89 5.60 -3.07 0.39
N GLU A 90 6.61 -2.53 1.09
CA GLU A 90 7.89 -3.18 1.38
C GLU A 90 8.55 -3.82 0.14
N ARG A 91 8.38 -3.19 -1.02
CA ARG A 91 8.86 -3.70 -2.33
C ARG A 91 10.36 -3.96 -2.40
N TYR A 92 11.14 -3.32 -1.52
CA TYR A 92 12.60 -3.39 -1.47
C TYR A 92 13.14 -4.61 -0.71
N LYS A 93 12.28 -5.54 -0.30
CA LYS A 93 12.68 -6.86 0.22
C LYS A 93 11.84 -8.02 -0.33
N PRO A 94 12.37 -9.26 -0.35
CA PRO A 94 11.60 -10.47 -0.69
C PRO A 94 10.30 -10.61 0.11
N GLU A 95 9.26 -11.23 -0.48
CA GLU A 95 7.92 -11.38 0.13
C GLU A 95 7.97 -12.01 1.52
N ASN A 96 8.77 -13.06 1.70
CA ASN A 96 8.91 -13.80 2.95
C ASN A 96 9.55 -13.00 4.09
N PHE A 97 10.16 -11.84 3.79
CA PHE A 97 10.73 -10.93 4.79
C PHE A 97 9.87 -9.69 5.04
N ARG A 98 8.74 -9.55 4.35
CA ARG A 98 7.77 -8.47 4.57
C ARG A 98 6.91 -8.78 5.78
N ILE A 99 6.39 -7.74 6.45
CA ILE A 99 5.48 -7.86 7.58
C ILE A 99 4.31 -8.78 7.22
N ALA A 100 3.62 -8.52 6.10
CA ALA A 100 2.52 -9.39 5.64
C ALA A 100 2.97 -10.85 5.39
N GLY A 101 4.16 -11.06 4.83
CA GLY A 101 4.69 -12.41 4.59
C GLY A 101 5.05 -13.16 5.88
N ILE A 102 5.64 -12.46 6.85
CA ILE A 102 5.98 -13.01 8.16
C ILE A 102 4.70 -13.32 8.96
N LEU A 103 3.70 -12.44 8.95
CA LEU A 103 2.40 -12.69 9.56
C LEU A 103 1.71 -13.92 8.94
N ASN A 104 1.74 -14.05 7.60
CA ASN A 104 1.20 -15.23 6.92
C ASN A 104 1.90 -16.52 7.34
N LYS A 105 3.23 -16.51 7.49
CA LYS A 105 3.99 -17.66 8.01
C LYS A 105 3.51 -18.03 9.41
N LYS A 106 3.34 -17.05 10.30
CA LYS A 106 2.87 -17.27 11.67
C LYS A 106 1.42 -17.79 11.73
N LEU A 107 0.52 -17.29 10.86
CA LEU A 107 -0.85 -17.82 10.74
C LEU A 107 -0.84 -19.29 10.32
N LEU A 108 0.00 -19.64 9.34
CA LEU A 108 0.17 -21.03 8.90
C LEU A 108 0.74 -21.92 10.01
N GLU A 109 1.72 -21.44 10.78
CA GLU A 109 2.24 -22.15 11.96
C GLU A 109 1.16 -22.40 13.03
N LYS A 110 0.17 -21.50 13.13
CA LYS A 110 -1.04 -21.65 13.96
C LYS A 110 -2.17 -22.43 13.29
N LYS A 111 -1.93 -23.01 12.10
CA LYS A 111 -2.91 -23.74 11.29
C LYS A 111 -4.17 -22.93 10.94
N ILE A 112 -4.02 -21.61 10.81
CA ILE A 112 -5.08 -20.73 10.31
C ILE A 112 -4.96 -20.61 8.80
N ASP A 113 -5.98 -21.08 8.08
CA ASP A 113 -6.07 -20.92 6.63
C ASP A 113 -6.55 -19.51 6.26
N LEU A 114 -5.68 -18.54 6.48
CA LEU A 114 -5.89 -17.13 6.14
C LEU A 114 -4.61 -16.55 5.56
N LYS A 115 -4.72 -15.93 4.39
CA LYS A 115 -3.62 -15.17 3.79
C LYS A 115 -3.96 -13.68 3.79
N ILE A 116 -3.15 -12.89 4.49
CA ILE A 116 -3.14 -11.43 4.45
C ILE A 116 -2.44 -11.00 3.16
N ILE A 117 -3.20 -10.37 2.26
CA ILE A 117 -2.68 -9.84 0.99
C ILE A 117 -2.32 -8.35 1.16
N SER A 118 -1.09 -7.97 0.84
CA SER A 118 -0.72 -6.55 0.95
C SER A 118 -1.35 -5.72 -0.17
N ALA A 119 -2.03 -4.67 0.25
CA ALA A 119 -2.61 -3.61 -0.55
C ALA A 119 -1.87 -2.27 -0.32
N GLY A 120 -0.65 -2.32 0.24
CA GLY A 120 0.14 -1.13 0.52
C GLY A 120 0.44 -0.34 -0.75
N ILE A 121 0.39 0.99 -0.69
CA ILE A 121 0.72 1.89 -1.81
C ILE A 121 1.63 2.99 -1.27
N GLU A 122 2.79 3.15 -1.91
CA GLU A 122 3.77 4.17 -1.56
C GLU A 122 3.15 5.58 -1.48
N GLY A 123 3.50 6.31 -0.42
CA GLY A 123 3.02 7.67 -0.16
C GLY A 123 1.65 7.78 0.51
N GLN A 124 0.84 6.72 0.60
CA GLN A 124 -0.51 6.85 1.15
C GLN A 124 -0.54 7.20 2.65
N SER A 125 -1.33 8.22 2.98
CA SER A 125 -1.86 8.52 4.31
C SER A 125 -3.25 7.89 4.49
N THR A 126 -3.91 8.15 5.62
CA THR A 126 -5.32 7.75 5.80
C THR A 126 -6.28 8.28 4.73
N ILE A 127 -5.93 9.36 4.02
CA ILE A 127 -6.73 9.90 2.91
C ILE A 127 -6.62 9.01 1.68
N GLY A 128 -5.42 8.60 1.31
CA GLY A 128 -5.17 7.63 0.25
C GLY A 128 -5.92 6.33 0.52
N HIS A 129 -5.91 5.87 1.79
CA HIS A 129 -6.69 4.70 2.20
C HIS A 129 -8.19 4.92 1.95
N LEU A 130 -8.75 6.07 2.31
CA LEU A 130 -10.15 6.40 2.02
C LEU A 130 -10.44 6.49 0.53
N ASN A 131 -9.49 6.97 -0.26
CA ASN A 131 -9.62 7.03 -1.70
C ASN A 131 -9.66 5.62 -2.32
N ASN A 132 -8.95 4.64 -1.76
CA ASN A 132 -9.03 3.24 -2.20
C ASN A 132 -10.49 2.74 -2.15
N PHE A 133 -11.25 3.05 -1.10
CA PHE A 133 -12.68 2.72 -1.00
C PHE A 133 -13.58 3.47 -1.99
N LYS A 134 -13.12 4.59 -2.55
CA LYS A 134 -13.90 5.38 -3.52
C LYS A 134 -13.65 4.95 -4.95
N VAL A 135 -12.41 4.62 -5.30
CA VAL A 135 -12.00 4.48 -6.71
C VAL A 135 -11.33 3.16 -7.06
N TRP A 136 -10.81 2.41 -6.07
CA TRP A 136 -10.14 1.13 -6.33
C TRP A 136 -11.04 -0.05 -5.95
N PHE A 137 -11.36 -0.22 -4.67
CA PHE A 137 -12.12 -1.38 -4.17
C PHE A 137 -13.50 -1.55 -4.84
N PRO A 138 -14.28 -0.49 -5.13
CA PRO A 138 -15.57 -0.64 -5.81
C PRO A 138 -15.48 -1.22 -7.24
N LYS A 139 -14.29 -1.25 -7.83
CA LYS A 139 -14.05 -1.82 -9.18
C LYS A 139 -13.64 -3.28 -9.14
N LEU A 140 -13.47 -3.86 -7.96
CA LEU A 140 -13.06 -5.25 -7.78
C LEU A 140 -14.32 -6.11 -7.61
N GLU A 141 -14.76 -6.75 -8.69
CA GLU A 141 -15.95 -7.61 -8.67
C GLU A 141 -15.76 -8.80 -7.72
N ASN A 142 -16.77 -9.07 -6.89
CA ASN A 142 -16.75 -10.13 -5.87
C ASN A 142 -15.63 -9.99 -4.82
N PHE A 143 -15.02 -8.80 -4.69
CA PHE A 143 -14.07 -8.51 -3.62
C PHE A 143 -14.81 -8.26 -2.31
N GLN A 144 -14.74 -9.24 -1.40
CA GLN A 144 -15.42 -9.23 -0.11
C GLN A 144 -14.44 -9.66 0.99
N PRO A 145 -13.44 -8.83 1.34
CA PRO A 145 -12.56 -9.13 2.45
C PRO A 145 -13.37 -9.18 3.75
N LYS A 146 -13.01 -10.08 4.65
CA LYS A 146 -13.53 -10.15 6.02
C LYS A 146 -12.73 -9.25 6.97
N ILE A 147 -11.46 -8.98 6.63
CA ILE A 147 -10.53 -8.24 7.49
C ILE A 147 -9.79 -7.19 6.66
N ILE A 148 -9.72 -5.96 7.18
CA ILE A 148 -8.84 -4.92 6.64
C ILE A 148 -7.95 -4.40 7.77
N ILE A 149 -6.66 -4.68 7.65
CA ILE A 149 -5.62 -4.22 8.59
C ILE A 149 -5.05 -2.91 8.05
N PHE A 150 -5.11 -1.83 8.83
CA PHE A 150 -4.60 -0.52 8.47
C PHE A 150 -3.30 -0.22 9.22
N TYR A 151 -2.20 -0.02 8.51
CA TYR A 151 -0.92 0.41 9.07
C TYR A 151 -0.73 1.91 8.82
N VAL A 152 -0.90 2.74 9.86
CA VAL A 152 -1.27 4.17 9.73
C VAL A 152 -0.39 5.10 10.56
N GLY A 153 -0.28 6.37 10.16
CA GLY A 153 0.36 7.42 10.98
C GLY A 153 1.60 8.08 10.34
N ILE A 154 2.48 7.32 9.65
CA ILE A 154 3.71 7.90 9.09
C ILE A 154 3.40 9.00 8.06
N ASN A 155 2.62 8.75 7.01
CA ASN A 155 2.35 9.80 6.02
C ASN A 155 1.40 10.90 6.55
N ASP A 156 0.59 10.59 7.57
CA ASP A 156 -0.30 11.55 8.23
C ASP A 156 0.46 12.61 9.06
N HIS A 157 1.64 12.28 9.60
CA HIS A 157 2.49 13.23 10.31
C HIS A 157 3.43 14.02 9.37
N LEU A 158 3.76 13.48 8.19
CA LEU A 158 4.64 14.16 7.22
C LEU A 158 3.89 15.27 6.46
N THR A 159 2.65 15.00 6.05
CA THR A 159 1.93 15.91 5.16
C THR A 159 1.10 16.93 5.97
N PRO A 160 1.22 18.25 5.71
CA PRO A 160 0.38 19.26 6.34
C PRO A 160 -1.12 19.04 6.07
N VAL A 161 -1.98 19.35 7.05
CA VAL A 161 -3.45 19.15 6.93
C VAL A 161 -4.04 19.88 5.74
N LYS A 162 -3.57 21.10 5.45
CA LYS A 162 -4.00 21.89 4.30
C LYS A 162 -3.72 21.17 2.97
N GLU A 163 -2.57 20.54 2.85
CA GLU A 163 -2.17 19.78 1.65
C GLU A 163 -2.97 18.48 1.56
N MET A 164 -3.06 17.74 2.67
CA MET A 164 -3.89 16.55 2.82
C MET A 164 -5.32 16.75 2.29
N LYS A 165 -5.98 17.85 2.66
CA LYS A 165 -7.33 18.20 2.18
C LYS A 165 -7.43 18.29 0.65
N ASN A 166 -6.35 18.66 -0.04
CA ASN A 166 -6.28 18.79 -1.50
C ASN A 166 -5.78 17.52 -2.21
N LEU A 167 -5.14 16.59 -1.50
CA LEU A 167 -4.49 15.40 -2.05
C LEU A 167 -5.43 14.23 -2.32
N MET A 168 -6.74 14.34 -2.09
CA MET A 168 -7.66 13.18 -2.14
C MET A 168 -7.54 12.31 -3.41
N SER A 169 -7.19 12.89 -4.56
CA SER A 169 -7.04 12.14 -5.81
C SER A 169 -5.59 11.73 -6.15
N SER A 170 -4.60 12.35 -5.51
CA SER A 170 -3.17 12.15 -5.80
C SER A 170 -2.41 11.41 -4.72
N ASP A 171 -2.98 11.20 -3.52
CA ASP A 171 -2.33 10.47 -2.43
C ASP A 171 -2.10 9.00 -2.83
N GLY A 172 -0.83 8.63 -3.01
CA GLY A 172 -0.41 7.36 -3.59
C GLY A 172 -0.70 7.18 -5.08
N MET A 173 -1.09 8.24 -5.81
CA MET A 173 -1.31 8.23 -7.28
C MET A 173 -2.22 7.08 -7.78
N VAL A 174 -3.25 6.73 -7.00
CA VAL A 174 -4.25 5.72 -7.41
C VAL A 174 -4.96 6.14 -8.69
N LYS A 175 -5.13 7.44 -8.91
CA LYS A 175 -5.53 8.04 -10.18
C LYS A 175 -4.48 9.08 -10.57
N ASN A 176 -4.14 9.16 -11.85
CA ASN A 176 -3.28 10.23 -12.33
C ASN A 176 -3.92 11.61 -12.09
N PRO A 177 -3.20 12.60 -11.52
CA PRO A 177 -3.77 13.91 -11.21
C PRO A 177 -4.05 14.74 -12.47
N LYS A 178 -3.30 14.49 -13.56
CA LYS A 178 -3.46 15.20 -14.83
C LYS A 178 -4.61 14.58 -15.63
N LYS A 179 -5.61 15.39 -16.00
CA LYS A 179 -6.76 14.97 -16.81
C LYS A 179 -6.35 14.34 -18.15
N THR A 180 -5.31 14.86 -18.79
CA THR A 180 -4.78 14.33 -20.05
C THR A 180 -4.24 12.92 -19.90
N ASP A 181 -3.56 12.62 -18.79
CA ASP A 181 -3.05 11.27 -18.51
C ASP A 181 -4.19 10.31 -18.16
N VAL A 182 -5.21 10.77 -17.45
CA VAL A 182 -6.44 9.99 -17.20
C VAL A 182 -7.11 9.55 -18.51
N ILE A 183 -7.24 10.45 -19.49
CA ILE A 183 -7.81 10.12 -20.80
C ILE A 183 -6.92 9.10 -21.53
N LYS A 184 -5.60 9.34 -21.55
CA LYS A 184 -4.65 8.41 -22.18
C LYS A 184 -4.70 7.03 -21.55
N ASP A 185 -4.79 6.95 -20.23
CA ASP A 185 -4.85 5.68 -19.52
C ASP A 185 -6.16 4.95 -19.78
N TYR A 186 -7.28 5.68 -19.85
CA TYR A 186 -8.56 5.10 -20.26
C TYR A 186 -8.49 4.49 -21.66
N LEU A 187 -7.98 5.23 -22.65
CA LEU A 187 -7.81 4.72 -24.02
C LEU A 187 -6.92 3.48 -24.06
N LYS A 188 -5.75 3.54 -23.41
CA LYS A 188 -4.78 2.43 -23.36
C LYS A 188 -5.33 1.18 -22.67
N SER A 189 -6.10 1.35 -21.60
CA SER A 189 -6.65 0.25 -20.82
C SER A 189 -7.92 -0.35 -21.43
N SER A 190 -8.61 0.41 -22.30
CA SER A 190 -9.79 -0.07 -23.02
C SER A 190 -9.42 -0.78 -24.33
N SER A 191 -8.28 -0.45 -24.91
CA SER A 191 -7.89 -0.95 -26.23
C SER A 191 -7.35 -2.39 -26.23
N ILE A 192 -7.93 -3.26 -27.07
CA ILE A 192 -7.42 -4.63 -27.24
C ILE A 192 -6.11 -4.64 -28.04
N PHE A 193 -6.00 -3.80 -29.07
CA PHE A 193 -4.76 -3.69 -29.84
C PHE A 193 -3.61 -3.18 -28.98
N TYR A 194 -3.86 -2.20 -28.10
CA TYR A 194 -2.83 -1.74 -27.16
C TYR A 194 -2.44 -2.83 -26.17
N ASP A 195 -3.39 -3.61 -25.65
CA ASP A 195 -3.11 -4.72 -24.75
C ASP A 195 -2.27 -5.82 -25.42
N LEU A 196 -2.62 -6.21 -26.66
CA LEU A 196 -1.86 -7.16 -27.46
C LEU A 196 -0.44 -6.65 -27.75
N ALA A 197 -0.30 -5.39 -28.18
CA ALA A 197 1.00 -4.77 -28.42
C ALA A 197 1.87 -4.75 -27.16
N ARG A 198 1.26 -4.46 -26.00
CA ARG A 198 1.92 -4.49 -24.69
C ARG A 198 2.37 -5.90 -24.31
N LYS A 199 1.52 -6.92 -24.50
CA LYS A 199 1.87 -8.33 -24.24
C LYS A 199 3.02 -8.79 -25.13
N ILE A 200 3.01 -8.43 -26.41
CA ILE A 200 4.11 -8.68 -27.36
C ILE A 200 5.39 -7.98 -26.87
N LYS A 201 5.30 -6.69 -26.51
CA LYS A 201 6.44 -5.93 -25.97
C LYS A 201 7.04 -6.61 -24.75
N HIS A 202 6.22 -7.04 -23.79
CA HIS A 202 6.71 -7.74 -22.61
C HIS A 202 7.35 -9.08 -22.95
N ARG A 203 6.73 -9.89 -23.81
CA ARG A 203 7.25 -11.22 -24.17
C ARG A 203 8.62 -11.14 -24.86
N TYR A 204 8.81 -10.17 -25.76
CA TYR A 204 9.99 -10.16 -26.64
C TYR A 204 11.03 -9.07 -26.33
N TYR A 205 10.66 -7.99 -25.63
CA TYR A 205 11.54 -6.83 -25.42
C TYR A 205 11.84 -6.53 -23.94
N THR A 206 11.43 -7.38 -23.00
CA THR A 206 11.78 -7.20 -21.57
C THR A 206 12.81 -8.19 -21.02
N SER A 207 13.37 -9.07 -21.86
CA SER A 207 14.57 -9.85 -21.51
C SER A 207 15.81 -8.95 -21.52
N GLY A 208 16.43 -8.73 -20.34
CA GLY A 208 17.69 -7.99 -20.22
C GLY A 208 17.68 -6.71 -19.37
N LYS A 209 16.62 -6.43 -18.60
CA LYS A 209 16.64 -5.29 -17.67
C LYS A 209 17.60 -5.54 -16.50
N THR A 210 18.42 -4.55 -16.19
CA THR A 210 19.27 -4.55 -14.99
C THR A 210 18.40 -4.57 -13.73
N ARG A 211 18.80 -5.39 -12.74
CA ARG A 211 18.14 -5.41 -11.43
C ARG A 211 18.41 -4.11 -10.71
N ILE A 212 17.39 -3.57 -10.04
CA ILE A 212 17.57 -2.40 -9.18
C ILE A 212 18.16 -2.88 -7.85
N VAL A 213 19.31 -2.33 -7.45
CA VAL A 213 20.03 -2.75 -6.25
C VAL A 213 19.71 -1.80 -5.09
N TYR A 214 19.34 -2.36 -3.94
CA TYR A 214 19.23 -1.66 -2.66
C TYR A 214 20.20 -2.28 -1.67
N ASP A 215 21.18 -1.49 -1.23
CA ASP A 215 22.13 -1.89 -0.20
C ASP A 215 21.69 -1.29 1.15
N PHE A 216 21.13 -2.13 2.01
CA PHE A 216 20.64 -1.68 3.30
C PHE A 216 21.79 -1.36 4.26
N ASN A 217 22.93 -2.05 4.16
CA ASN A 217 24.09 -1.76 5.00
C ASN A 217 24.64 -0.37 4.70
N GLU A 218 24.79 -0.05 3.42
CA GLU A 218 25.22 1.28 2.98
C GLU A 218 24.25 2.37 3.45
N ASN A 219 22.94 2.13 3.30
CA ASN A 219 21.92 3.09 3.73
C ASN A 219 21.91 3.29 5.25
N ILE A 220 22.04 2.23 6.06
CA ILE A 220 22.17 2.32 7.53
C ILE A 220 23.42 3.11 7.90
N ASN A 221 24.56 2.82 7.26
CA ASN A 221 25.82 3.51 7.53
C ASN A 221 25.71 5.00 7.20
N ASN A 222 25.06 5.34 6.09
CA ASN A 222 24.81 6.73 5.69
C ASN A 222 23.83 7.43 6.63
N LEU A 223 22.75 6.75 7.05
CA LEU A 223 21.74 7.29 7.95
C LEU A 223 22.34 7.73 9.30
N TYR A 224 23.26 6.94 9.84
CA TYR A 224 23.92 7.18 11.12
C TYR A 224 25.35 7.71 10.98
N LYS A 225 25.74 8.19 9.79
CA LYS A 225 27.07 8.76 9.58
C LYS A 225 27.25 9.97 10.50
N ASN A 226 28.23 9.89 11.41
CA ASN A 226 28.52 10.90 12.42
C ASN A 226 27.35 11.21 13.37
N LYS A 227 26.42 10.27 13.57
CA LYS A 227 25.28 10.41 14.49
C LYS A 227 25.16 9.17 15.35
N SER A 228 24.90 9.35 16.65
CA SER A 228 24.48 8.25 17.50
C SER A 228 23.07 7.80 17.10
N PHE A 229 22.79 6.51 17.29
CA PHE A 229 21.41 6.02 17.22
C PHE A 229 20.65 6.56 18.43
N ASP A 230 19.58 7.29 18.19
CA ASP A 230 18.71 7.85 19.22
C ASP A 230 17.28 7.35 19.00
N PHE A 231 16.78 6.57 19.97
CA PHE A 231 15.44 6.02 19.96
C PHE A 231 14.73 6.40 21.25
N LEU A 232 13.69 7.23 21.14
CA LEU A 232 12.88 7.62 22.28
C LEU A 232 11.78 6.59 22.52
N SER A 233 11.85 5.86 23.64
CA SER A 233 10.81 4.91 24.03
C SER A 233 9.49 5.64 24.36
N TYR A 234 8.39 4.89 24.40
CA TYR A 234 7.09 5.47 24.70
C TYR A 234 7.03 6.06 26.12
N ASN A 235 7.58 5.36 27.12
CA ASN A 235 7.59 5.83 28.51
C ASN A 235 8.49 7.07 28.65
N ASP A 236 9.65 7.08 28.00
CA ASP A 236 10.54 8.26 28.03
C ASP A 236 9.88 9.46 27.34
N ALA A 237 9.12 9.24 26.27
CA ALA A 237 8.34 10.30 25.62
C ALA A 237 7.26 10.87 26.55
N LEU A 238 6.58 10.03 27.33
CA LEU A 238 5.62 10.49 28.34
C LEU A 238 6.28 11.34 29.43
N SER A 239 7.52 11.04 29.81
CA SER A 239 8.29 11.84 30.76
C SER A 239 8.86 13.12 30.16
N LYS A 240 9.22 13.08 28.87
CA LYS A 240 9.84 14.19 28.13
C LYS A 240 8.84 15.28 27.75
N TYR A 241 7.64 14.90 27.32
CA TYR A 241 6.65 15.84 26.77
C TYR A 241 5.56 16.21 27.76
N ASN A 242 5.19 17.50 27.82
CA ASN A 242 3.91 17.90 28.40
C ASN A 242 2.79 17.49 27.43
N LEU A 243 2.10 16.40 27.74
CA LEU A 243 1.06 15.84 26.86
C LEU A 243 -0.04 16.84 26.50
N ASN A 244 -0.50 17.66 27.45
CA ASN A 244 -1.59 18.61 27.17
C ASN A 244 -1.14 19.66 26.15
N GLU A 245 0.07 20.19 26.31
CA GLU A 245 0.63 21.16 25.37
C GLU A 245 0.88 20.53 23.99
N LEU A 246 1.49 19.33 23.96
CA LEU A 246 1.78 18.59 22.73
C LEU A 246 0.51 18.30 21.92
N LEU A 247 -0.53 17.79 22.58
CA LEU A 247 -1.80 17.47 21.94
C LEU A 247 -2.52 18.74 21.45
N ASN A 248 -2.43 19.84 22.20
CA ASN A 248 -2.99 21.12 21.77
C ASN A 248 -2.27 21.67 20.53
N ARG A 249 -0.94 21.60 20.51
CA ARG A 249 -0.10 22.02 19.37
C ARG A 249 -0.42 21.26 18.08
N HIS A 250 -0.79 19.98 18.19
CA HIS A 250 -1.13 19.12 17.05
C HIS A 250 -2.63 18.87 16.86
N GLN A 251 -3.50 19.65 17.51
CA GLN A 251 -4.94 19.39 17.58
C GLN A 251 -5.61 19.31 16.19
N GLU A 252 -5.31 20.23 15.26
CA GLU A 252 -5.90 20.19 13.91
C GLU A 252 -5.55 18.87 13.21
N ARG A 253 -4.28 18.45 13.31
CA ARG A 253 -3.77 17.23 12.67
C ARG A 253 -4.39 15.98 13.29
N ILE A 254 -4.45 15.92 14.63
CA ILE A 254 -5.09 14.82 15.37
C ILE A 254 -6.57 14.71 14.94
N ASN A 255 -7.32 15.81 14.97
CA ASN A 255 -8.74 15.80 14.63
C ASN A 255 -8.98 15.33 13.19
N TYR A 256 -8.15 15.80 12.25
CA TYR A 256 -8.25 15.38 10.87
C TYR A 256 -7.94 13.89 10.68
N TYR A 257 -6.85 13.41 11.29
CA TYR A 257 -6.43 12.02 11.27
C TYR A 257 -7.51 11.10 11.87
N LEU A 258 -7.99 11.40 13.07
CA LEU A 258 -9.03 10.59 13.74
C LEU A 258 -10.35 10.60 12.98
N SER A 259 -10.74 11.72 12.36
CA SER A 259 -11.90 11.76 11.46
C SER A 259 -11.75 10.79 10.28
N ASN A 260 -10.52 10.62 9.76
CA ASN A 260 -10.28 9.64 8.70
C ASN A 260 -10.29 8.20 9.23
N ILE A 261 -9.80 7.95 10.45
CA ILE A 261 -9.91 6.65 11.11
C ILE A 261 -11.39 6.24 11.26
N ASP A 262 -12.26 7.15 11.70
CA ASP A 262 -13.70 6.89 11.79
C ASP A 262 -14.32 6.57 10.42
N LYS A 263 -13.95 7.32 9.39
CA LYS A 263 -14.43 7.06 8.03
C LYS A 263 -13.94 5.71 7.50
N LEU A 264 -12.70 5.31 7.78
CA LEU A 264 -12.14 4.02 7.39
C LEU A 264 -12.83 2.87 8.11
N ASN A 265 -13.06 3.01 9.43
CA ASN A 265 -13.81 2.05 10.22
C ASN A 265 -15.22 1.86 9.64
N ASN A 266 -15.93 2.96 9.38
CA ASN A 266 -17.27 2.92 8.80
C ASN A 266 -17.29 2.34 7.38
N ALA A 267 -16.35 2.73 6.52
CA ALA A 267 -16.26 2.20 5.16
C ALA A 267 -15.97 0.70 5.14
N THR A 268 -15.13 0.22 6.06
CA THR A 268 -14.80 -1.20 6.23
C THR A 268 -16.02 -2.00 6.71
N LYS A 269 -16.72 -1.51 7.73
CA LYS A 269 -17.95 -2.16 8.23
C LYS A 269 -19.07 -2.21 7.18
N ARG A 270 -19.21 -1.18 6.35
CA ARG A 270 -20.22 -1.14 5.27
C ARG A 270 -20.06 -2.23 4.23
N ILE A 271 -18.84 -2.71 4.01
CA ILE A 271 -18.57 -3.83 3.09
C ILE A 271 -18.56 -5.19 3.80
N GLY A 272 -18.99 -5.23 5.07
CA GLY A 272 -19.06 -6.47 5.86
C GLY A 272 -17.72 -6.93 6.43
N ALA A 273 -16.71 -6.06 6.46
CA ALA A 273 -15.38 -6.38 6.95
C ALA A 273 -15.13 -5.79 8.36
N THR A 274 -14.18 -6.37 9.07
CA THR A 274 -13.68 -5.88 10.36
C THR A 274 -12.40 -5.06 10.18
N PRO A 275 -12.36 -3.79 10.62
CA PRO A 275 -11.16 -2.97 10.58
C PRO A 275 -10.26 -3.28 11.79
N ILE A 276 -8.95 -3.34 11.57
CA ILE A 276 -7.92 -3.41 12.62
C ILE A 276 -6.89 -2.33 12.34
N PHE A 277 -6.64 -1.42 13.29
CA PHE A 277 -5.66 -0.35 13.11
C PHE A 277 -4.38 -0.62 13.88
N ILE A 278 -3.23 -0.40 13.23
CA ILE A 278 -1.91 -0.58 13.83
C ILE A 278 -1.15 0.74 13.66
N ASN A 279 -0.75 1.37 14.77
CA ASN A 279 0.10 2.54 14.72
C ASN A 279 1.56 2.14 14.38
N GLN A 280 2.41 3.12 14.06
CA GLN A 280 3.79 2.83 13.65
C GLN A 280 4.78 3.88 14.10
N LEU A 281 6.06 3.49 14.10
CA LEU A 281 7.20 4.32 14.44
C LEU A 281 8.18 4.42 13.29
N MET A 282 8.96 5.49 13.32
CA MET A 282 10.18 5.65 12.56
C MET A 282 11.38 5.24 13.43
N SER A 283 12.57 5.23 12.84
CA SER A 283 13.82 4.88 13.53
C SER A 283 14.15 5.72 14.77
N GLY A 284 13.62 6.95 14.88
CA GLY A 284 13.77 7.80 16.05
C GLY A 284 12.81 7.46 17.22
N GLY A 285 11.97 6.44 17.07
CA GLY A 285 10.91 6.14 18.03
C GLY A 285 9.91 7.28 18.15
N ASN A 286 9.65 7.72 19.38
CA ASN A 286 8.67 8.75 19.69
C ASN A 286 9.25 10.18 19.67
N ASN A 287 10.46 10.38 19.14
CA ASN A 287 11.09 11.71 19.03
C ASN A 287 10.32 12.67 18.10
N ASN A 288 9.56 12.13 17.13
CA ASN A 288 8.72 12.95 16.28
C ASN A 288 7.41 13.29 17.00
N GLU A 289 7.32 14.53 17.50
CA GLU A 289 6.18 15.04 18.27
C GLU A 289 4.82 14.81 17.59
N ALA A 290 4.73 15.09 16.28
CA ALA A 290 3.49 14.92 15.53
C ALA A 290 3.10 13.45 15.44
N LEU A 291 4.03 12.55 15.09
CA LEU A 291 3.77 11.11 15.02
C LEU A 291 3.43 10.53 16.39
N PHE A 292 4.14 10.93 17.45
CA PHE A 292 3.83 10.50 18.82
C PHE A 292 2.43 10.95 19.23
N ALA A 293 2.06 12.20 18.95
CA ALA A 293 0.72 12.72 19.21
C ALA A 293 -0.36 11.93 18.45
N LEU A 294 -0.14 11.62 17.17
CA LEU A 294 -1.07 10.78 16.40
C LEU A 294 -1.19 9.35 16.96
N ASN A 295 -0.07 8.71 17.29
CA ASN A 295 -0.03 7.37 17.85
C ASN A 295 -0.75 7.29 19.21
N TYR A 296 -0.49 8.26 20.09
CA TYR A 296 -1.14 8.38 21.39
C TYR A 296 -2.66 8.59 21.23
N SER A 297 -3.05 9.54 20.37
CA SER A 297 -4.45 9.85 20.12
C SER A 297 -5.22 8.71 19.44
N LEU A 298 -4.59 7.93 18.55
CA LEU A 298 -5.22 6.76 17.93
C LEU A 298 -5.69 5.77 18.99
N ILE A 299 -4.81 5.38 19.91
CA ILE A 299 -5.12 4.35 20.90
C ILE A 299 -6.20 4.83 21.86
N LYS A 300 -6.15 6.08 22.31
CA LYS A 300 -7.22 6.69 23.12
C LYS A 300 -8.56 6.73 22.38
N HIS A 301 -8.53 7.05 21.08
CA HIS A 301 -9.72 7.07 20.24
C HIS A 301 -10.29 5.66 20.05
N CYS A 302 -9.46 4.65 19.84
CA CYS A 302 -9.89 3.27 19.72
C CYS A 302 -10.54 2.75 21.01
N GLN A 303 -9.95 3.05 22.17
CA GLN A 303 -10.53 2.72 23.47
C GLN A 303 -11.90 3.37 23.67
N LYS A 304 -12.03 4.66 23.34
CA LYS A 304 -13.28 5.41 23.47
C LYS A 304 -14.39 4.87 22.56
N ASN A 305 -14.04 4.45 21.34
CA ASN A 305 -15.03 4.04 20.32
C ASN A 305 -15.14 2.52 20.14
N ASN A 306 -14.44 1.74 20.97
CA ASN A 306 -14.36 0.28 20.87
C ASN A 306 -13.91 -0.21 19.48
N TYR A 307 -12.79 0.32 18.98
CA TYR A 307 -12.15 -0.12 17.72
C TYR A 307 -11.01 -1.10 18.01
N ASN A 308 -10.83 -2.08 17.12
CA ASN A 308 -9.72 -3.04 17.20
C ASN A 308 -8.41 -2.33 16.80
N CYS A 309 -7.53 -2.12 17.77
CA CYS A 309 -6.27 -1.42 17.55
C CYS A 309 -5.10 -2.08 18.28
N ILE A 310 -3.93 -2.07 17.63
CA ILE A 310 -2.68 -2.63 18.13
C ILE A 310 -1.71 -1.46 18.34
N ASP A 311 -1.24 -1.32 19.59
CA ASP A 311 -0.31 -0.26 19.98
C ASP A 311 1.15 -0.71 19.81
N LEU A 312 1.60 -0.79 18.55
CA LEU A 312 2.99 -1.09 18.23
C LEU A 312 3.93 0.00 18.75
N ALA A 313 3.53 1.27 18.69
CA ALA A 313 4.34 2.42 19.08
C ALA A 313 4.70 2.41 20.57
N LYS A 314 3.83 1.87 21.42
CA LYS A 314 4.12 1.64 22.83
C LYS A 314 5.07 0.47 23.08
N LYS A 315 5.01 -0.57 22.24
CA LYS A 315 5.68 -1.86 22.47
C LYS A 315 7.10 -1.93 21.87
N LEU A 316 7.31 -1.27 20.73
CA LEU A 316 8.55 -1.40 19.98
C LEU A 316 9.72 -0.67 20.65
N MET A 317 10.75 -1.43 20.97
CA MET A 317 12.07 -0.92 21.35
C MET A 317 12.99 -1.00 20.13
N GLY A 318 13.20 0.15 19.49
CA GLY A 318 13.95 0.21 18.24
C GLY A 318 15.44 -0.09 18.42
N LYS A 319 16.03 -0.69 17.39
CA LYS A 319 17.48 -0.88 17.25
C LYS A 319 17.96 -0.22 15.97
N LYS A 320 19.26 0.12 15.94
CA LYS A 320 19.91 0.80 14.82
C LYS A 320 19.68 0.10 13.47
N ASP A 321 19.63 -1.22 13.46
CA ASP A 321 19.51 -2.05 12.25
C ASP A 321 18.08 -2.48 11.93
N PHE A 322 17.06 -1.91 12.58
CA PHE A 322 15.66 -2.19 12.28
C PHE A 322 15.14 -1.41 11.07
N TRP A 323 15.72 -0.25 10.75
CA TRP A 323 15.36 0.58 9.60
C TRP A 323 16.58 0.86 8.74
N TRP A 324 16.41 0.86 7.41
CA TRP A 324 17.53 1.12 6.51
C TRP A 324 17.62 2.57 6.03
N ASP A 325 16.52 3.31 5.97
CA ASP A 325 16.50 4.75 5.63
C ASP A 325 15.81 5.62 6.70
N GLY A 326 15.55 5.03 7.86
CA GLY A 326 14.90 5.68 8.99
C GLY A 326 13.38 5.58 8.99
N ILE A 327 12.75 5.10 7.91
CA ILE A 327 11.30 4.89 7.79
C ILE A 327 10.98 3.43 7.45
N HIS A 328 11.69 2.86 6.49
CA HIS A 328 11.47 1.51 5.98
C HIS A 328 12.34 0.49 6.71
N THR A 329 11.74 -0.65 7.00
CA THR A 329 12.33 -1.69 7.84
C THR A 329 13.24 -2.63 7.06
N THR A 330 14.31 -3.06 7.73
CA THR A 330 15.13 -4.21 7.32
C THR A 330 14.38 -5.52 7.56
N ILE A 331 15.01 -6.66 7.23
CA ILE A 331 14.50 -7.99 7.61
C ILE A 331 14.31 -8.08 9.14
N LYS A 332 15.28 -7.60 9.93
CA LYS A 332 15.23 -7.64 11.39
C LYS A 332 14.08 -6.79 11.93
N GLY A 333 13.92 -5.56 11.42
CA GLY A 333 12.82 -4.68 11.82
C GLY A 333 11.44 -5.26 11.49
N SER A 334 11.24 -5.83 10.29
CA SER A 334 9.96 -6.45 9.93
C SER A 334 9.64 -7.69 10.78
N ASN A 335 10.65 -8.49 11.14
CA ASN A 335 10.48 -9.61 12.05
C ASN A 335 10.06 -9.15 13.44
N GLU A 336 10.73 -8.14 14.00
CA GLU A 336 10.41 -7.62 15.32
C GLU A 336 8.99 -7.04 15.37
N ILE A 337 8.64 -6.20 14.40
CA ILE A 337 7.29 -5.63 14.30
C ILE A 337 6.25 -6.75 14.19
N SER A 338 6.47 -7.73 13.33
CA SER A 338 5.54 -8.85 13.16
C SER A 338 5.39 -9.67 14.43
N ASN A 339 6.47 -9.88 15.19
CA ASN A 339 6.43 -10.57 16.48
C ASN A 339 5.60 -9.80 17.52
N MET A 340 5.72 -8.48 17.55
CA MET A 340 4.99 -7.64 18.51
C MET A 340 3.50 -7.53 18.22
N ILE A 341 3.12 -7.43 16.95
CA ILE A 341 1.70 -7.25 16.57
C ILE A 341 0.95 -8.58 16.47
N PHE A 342 1.64 -9.70 16.21
CA PHE A 342 0.97 -10.97 15.92
C PHE A 342 0.05 -11.49 17.04
N PRO A 343 0.40 -11.43 18.34
CA PRO A 343 -0.48 -11.95 19.39
C PRO A 343 -1.87 -11.31 19.39
N GLU A 344 -1.95 -9.97 19.43
CA GLU A 344 -3.25 -9.26 19.41
C GLU A 344 -3.94 -9.38 18.05
N LEU A 345 -3.17 -9.37 16.95
CA LEU A 345 -3.75 -9.56 15.63
C LEU A 345 -4.41 -10.94 15.51
N TYR A 346 -3.77 -11.96 16.06
CA TYR A 346 -4.28 -13.33 16.09
C TYR A 346 -5.57 -13.41 16.92
N ASP A 347 -5.61 -12.78 18.09
CA ASP A 347 -6.81 -12.73 18.93
C ASP A 347 -7.99 -12.07 18.18
N PHE A 348 -7.76 -10.92 17.52
CA PHE A 348 -8.79 -10.30 16.68
C PHE A 348 -9.23 -11.19 15.51
N ILE A 349 -8.31 -11.95 14.90
CA ILE A 349 -8.65 -12.86 13.80
C ILE A 349 -9.56 -13.99 14.29
N LEU A 350 -9.34 -14.52 15.49
CA LEU A 350 -10.15 -15.61 16.05
C LEU A 350 -11.60 -15.20 16.36
N GLU A 351 -11.84 -13.91 16.59
CA GLU A 351 -13.18 -13.37 16.84
C GLU A 351 -14.01 -13.16 15.55
N ILE A 352 -13.40 -13.32 14.38
CA ILE A 352 -14.02 -12.99 13.09
C ILE A 352 -14.41 -14.28 12.35
N ASP A 353 -15.67 -14.36 11.94
CA ASP A 353 -16.12 -15.47 11.08
C ASP A 353 -15.53 -15.33 9.66
N LEU A 354 -14.67 -16.28 9.31
CA LEU A 354 -13.98 -16.34 8.02
C LEU A 354 -14.79 -17.05 6.93
N ASN A 355 -15.91 -17.70 7.27
CA ASN A 355 -16.73 -18.48 6.34
C ASN A 355 -17.59 -17.64 5.40
#